data_AF-A0A6L2M0A8-F1
#
_entry.id   AF-A0A6L2M0A8-F1
#
_cell.length_a   1.000
_cell.length_b   1.000
_cell.length_c   1.000
_cell.angle_alpha   90.00
_cell.angle_beta   90.00
_cell.angle_gamma   90.00
#
_symmetry.space_group_name_H-M   'P 1'
#
loop_
_entity.id
_entity.type
_entity.pdbx_description
1 polymer ?
#
loop_
_entity_poly.entity_id
_entity_poly.type
_entity_poly.pdbx_seq_one_letter_code
_entity_poly.pdbx_strand_id
1 'polypeptide(L)'
;MLESSSGPPVGAKVIVTVDPVLDYSSTQFTMELNGTESGMVPKCYSMDMSTDFIPMSVFSESKQGRLSAEGKIYHKFDMKPHKENMEEYRQLCRARTNKYMTKTRQIQVIDNDSGALMRPRPGDYTIKPPSQERKKGPVKGPDTKRTRRDRGEMEHIMFKLFERQPNWTLKQLISETDQPEQFMKDLLKDLCIYNNKGPNQGTYELKPEYKKSTEGQEPSSK
;
A
#
# COMPACT_ATOMS: atom_id res chain seq x y z
N MET A 1 62.02 -11.73 12.59
CA MET A 1 60.61 -11.86 12.19
C MET A 1 60.02 -10.47 12.13
N LEU A 2 59.82 -9.92 10.94
CA LEU A 2 59.11 -8.66 10.72
C LEU A 2 57.83 -9.06 9.99
N GLU A 3 56.70 -8.98 10.69
CA GLU A 3 55.37 -9.21 10.13
C GLU A 3 55.08 -8.15 9.07
N SER A 4 55.14 -8.55 7.81
CA SER A 4 54.58 -7.83 6.70
C SER A 4 53.06 -7.88 6.83
N SER A 5 52.45 -6.79 7.31
CA SER A 5 50.99 -6.64 7.31
C SER A 5 50.47 -6.73 5.88
N SER A 6 49.75 -7.81 5.54
CA SER A 6 49.06 -7.91 4.27
C SER A 6 47.91 -6.91 4.25
N GLY A 7 48.13 -5.76 3.62
CA GLY A 7 47.07 -4.81 3.30
C GLY A 7 45.99 -5.47 2.44
N PRO A 8 44.74 -4.96 2.46
CA PRO A 8 43.68 -5.47 1.58
C PRO A 8 44.14 -5.41 0.12
N PRO A 9 43.70 -6.33 -0.75
CA PRO A 9 44.08 -6.31 -2.15
C PRO A 9 43.73 -4.95 -2.74
N VAL A 10 44.74 -4.19 -3.13
CA VAL A 10 44.58 -2.84 -3.66
C VAL A 10 43.91 -2.98 -5.02
N GLY A 11 42.57 -2.94 -5.04
CA GLY A 11 41.76 -3.10 -6.25
C GLY A 11 41.82 -1.90 -7.19
N ALA A 12 42.40 -0.79 -6.75
CA ALA A 12 42.54 0.44 -7.52
C ALA A 12 43.81 1.20 -7.09
N LYS A 13 44.52 1.77 -8.06
CA LYS A 13 45.72 2.58 -7.87
C LYS A 13 45.43 4.01 -8.32
N VAL A 14 45.71 4.99 -7.46
CA VAL A 14 45.70 6.41 -7.84
C VAL A 14 47.12 6.81 -8.24
N ILE A 15 47.27 7.37 -9.43
CA ILE A 15 48.52 7.87 -9.98
C ILE A 15 48.44 9.40 -9.99
N VAL A 16 49.46 10.03 -9.41
CA VAL A 16 49.61 11.49 -9.38
C VAL A 16 50.80 11.85 -10.26
N THR A 17 50.52 12.54 -11.35
CA THR A 17 51.55 13.04 -12.26
C THR A 17 51.76 14.51 -11.99
N VAL A 18 52.93 14.83 -11.45
CA VAL A 18 53.39 16.20 -11.22
C VAL A 18 54.44 16.52 -12.27
N ASP A 19 54.19 17.52 -13.10
CA ASP A 19 55.21 18.08 -13.98
C ASP A 19 55.99 19.14 -13.18
N PRO A 20 57.28 18.93 -12.87
CA PRO A 20 58.04 19.85 -12.05
C PRO A 20 58.36 21.19 -12.75
N VAL A 21 58.13 21.29 -14.06
CA VAL A 21 58.35 22.51 -14.85
C VAL A 21 57.10 23.39 -14.89
N LEU A 22 55.92 22.81 -14.66
CA LEU A 22 54.64 23.50 -14.61
C LEU A 22 54.20 23.72 -13.16
N ASP A 23 53.37 24.74 -12.92
CA ASP A 23 52.85 25.02 -11.58
C ASP A 23 52.09 23.81 -10.99
N TYR A 24 52.07 23.68 -9.66
CA TYR A 24 51.34 22.59 -8.97
C TYR A 24 49.86 22.46 -9.36
N SER A 25 49.26 23.51 -9.95
CA SER A 25 47.92 23.47 -10.55
C SER A 25 47.78 22.54 -11.76
N SER A 26 48.87 22.12 -12.40
CA SER A 26 48.87 21.17 -13.51
C SER A 26 48.98 19.71 -13.06
N THR A 27 48.95 19.44 -11.75
CA THR A 27 48.99 18.09 -11.21
C THR A 27 47.81 17.28 -11.76
N GLN A 28 48.11 16.19 -12.47
CA GLN A 28 47.09 15.31 -13.02
C GLN A 28 46.88 14.11 -12.11
N PHE A 29 45.63 13.81 -11.81
CA PHE A 29 45.23 12.63 -11.04
C PHE A 29 44.55 11.63 -11.98
N THR A 30 45.03 10.40 -12.00
CA THR A 30 44.37 9.30 -12.71
C THR A 30 44.17 8.12 -11.77
N MET A 31 43.08 7.38 -11.96
CA MET A 31 42.82 6.13 -11.24
C MET A 31 42.82 4.96 -12.22
N GLU A 32 43.65 3.98 -11.91
CA GLU A 32 43.74 2.71 -12.60
C GLU A 32 43.04 1.64 -11.75
N LEU A 33 42.04 0.97 -12.32
CA LEU A 33 41.33 -0.14 -11.67
C LEU A 33 41.95 -1.47 -12.10
N ASN A 34 42.21 -2.36 -11.13
CA ASN A 34 42.62 -3.73 -11.44
C ASN A 34 41.41 -4.44 -12.07
N GLY A 35 41.49 -4.69 -13.38
CA GLY A 35 40.38 -5.26 -14.12
C GLY A 35 40.05 -6.68 -13.63
N THR A 36 38.88 -6.86 -13.04
CA THR A 36 38.23 -8.17 -13.00
C THR A 36 37.94 -8.55 -14.45
N GLU A 37 38.26 -9.77 -14.83
CA GLU A 37 38.34 -10.30 -16.22
C GLU A 37 37.03 -10.27 -17.03
N SER A 38 35.98 -9.60 -16.54
CA SER A 38 34.75 -9.32 -17.28
C SER A 38 34.92 -8.07 -18.14
N GLY A 39 35.19 -8.29 -19.43
CA GLY A 39 35.38 -7.25 -20.43
C GLY A 39 34.28 -6.18 -20.45
N MET A 40 34.67 -5.01 -20.96
CA MET A 40 33.87 -3.78 -21.17
C MET A 40 33.86 -2.73 -20.05
N VAL A 41 34.65 -2.85 -18.99
CA VAL A 41 34.81 -1.75 -18.00
C VAL A 41 36.11 -0.98 -18.27
N PRO A 42 36.07 0.36 -18.41
CA PRO A 42 37.30 1.14 -18.54
C PRO A 42 38.22 0.90 -17.36
N LYS A 43 39.51 0.70 -17.66
CA LYS A 43 40.54 0.45 -16.65
C LYS A 43 41.13 1.74 -16.08
N CYS A 44 41.11 2.82 -16.86
CA CYS A 44 41.72 4.10 -16.49
C CYS A 44 40.67 5.21 -16.45
N TYR A 45 40.73 6.05 -15.42
CA TYR A 45 39.87 7.21 -15.23
C TYR A 45 40.73 8.44 -14.94
N SER A 46 40.41 9.57 -15.56
CA SER A 46 40.94 10.88 -15.14
C SER A 46 40.13 11.39 -13.96
N MET A 47 40.79 12.01 -12.98
CA MET A 47 40.15 12.58 -11.79
C MET A 47 40.31 14.09 -11.80
N ASP A 48 39.19 14.81 -11.78
CA ASP A 48 39.17 16.26 -11.67
C ASP A 48 39.06 16.65 -10.19
N MET A 49 40.10 17.30 -9.66
CA MET A 49 40.12 17.77 -8.27
C MET A 49 39.39 19.11 -8.15
N SER A 50 38.51 19.22 -7.16
CA SER A 50 37.77 20.44 -6.81
C SER A 50 37.80 20.66 -5.30
N THR A 51 37.87 21.93 -4.90
CA THR A 51 37.78 22.39 -3.50
C THR A 51 36.57 23.28 -3.25
N ASP A 52 35.88 23.70 -4.30
CA ASP A 52 34.66 24.50 -4.23
C ASP A 52 33.43 23.60 -4.04
N PHE A 53 33.18 23.22 -2.79
CA PHE A 53 32.02 22.43 -2.40
C PHE A 53 31.58 22.77 -0.97
N ILE A 54 30.33 22.43 -0.64
CA ILE A 54 29.77 22.63 0.70
C ILE A 54 30.57 21.79 1.72
N PRO A 55 31.07 22.36 2.83
CA PRO A 55 31.85 21.61 3.81
C PRO A 55 31.14 20.34 4.29
N MET A 56 31.77 19.18 4.05
CA MET A 56 31.24 17.87 4.40
C MET A 56 32.09 17.19 5.47
N SER A 57 31.44 16.40 6.33
CA SER A 57 32.09 15.55 7.34
C SER A 57 31.66 14.10 7.17
N VAL A 58 32.58 13.18 7.45
CA VAL A 58 32.38 11.73 7.31
C VAL A 58 32.11 11.14 8.69
N PHE A 59 31.06 10.34 8.77
CA PHE A 59 30.72 9.54 9.94
C PHE A 59 30.66 8.07 9.54
N SER A 60 31.08 7.19 10.44
CA SER A 60 30.97 5.74 10.27
C SER A 60 30.07 5.15 11.34
N GLU A 61 29.33 4.11 10.96
CA GLU A 61 28.53 3.31 11.88
C GLU A 61 29.07 1.88 11.89
N SER A 62 29.42 1.37 13.06
CA SER A 62 29.85 -0.01 13.20
C SER A 62 28.65 -0.97 13.12
N LYS A 63 28.90 -2.26 12.84
CA LYS A 63 27.85 -3.30 12.87
C LYS A 63 27.14 -3.44 14.23
N GLN A 64 27.73 -2.87 15.29
CA GLN A 64 27.18 -2.84 16.65
C GLN A 64 26.40 -1.53 16.94
N GLY A 65 26.19 -0.66 15.93
CA GLY A 65 25.46 0.60 16.07
C GLY A 65 26.27 1.73 16.71
N ARG A 66 27.59 1.62 16.79
CA ARG A 66 28.44 2.69 17.33
C ARG A 66 28.77 3.70 16.22
N LEU A 67 28.35 4.95 16.41
CA LEU A 67 28.68 6.08 15.54
C LEU A 67 30.05 6.65 15.88
N SER A 68 30.86 6.95 14.86
CA SER A 68 32.17 7.60 15.00
C SER A 68 32.34 8.69 13.94
N ALA A 69 33.00 9.80 14.28
CA ALA A 69 33.34 10.86 13.32
C ALA A 69 34.73 10.60 12.75
N GLU A 70 34.83 10.38 11.44
CA GLU A 70 36.07 9.99 10.76
C GLU A 70 36.90 11.20 10.31
N GLY A 71 36.23 12.30 9.93
CA GLY A 71 36.94 13.52 9.54
C GLY A 71 36.15 14.47 8.65
N LYS A 72 36.87 15.45 8.10
CA LYS A 72 36.35 16.46 7.16
C LYS A 72 36.86 16.19 5.75
N ILE A 73 36.03 16.49 4.76
CA ILE A 73 36.39 16.37 3.35
C ILE A 73 37.07 17.67 2.91
N TYR A 74 38.30 17.57 2.37
CA TYR A 74 39.07 18.72 1.87
C TYR A 74 39.09 18.80 0.34
N HIS A 75 39.16 17.66 -0.34
CA HIS A 75 39.28 17.58 -1.79
C HIS A 75 38.20 16.65 -2.34
N LYS A 76 37.47 17.11 -3.35
CA LYS A 76 36.50 16.32 -4.09
C LYS A 76 37.10 15.93 -5.43
N PHE A 77 37.04 14.65 -5.77
CA PHE A 77 37.53 14.13 -7.04
C PHE A 77 36.37 13.60 -7.88
N ASP A 78 36.16 14.20 -9.05
CA ASP A 78 35.17 13.71 -10.02
C ASP A 78 35.88 12.81 -11.05
N MET A 79 35.46 11.55 -11.13
CA MET A 79 36.06 10.58 -12.05
C MET A 79 35.39 10.62 -13.42
N LYS A 80 36.21 10.60 -14.47
CA LYS A 80 35.77 10.51 -15.87
C LYS A 80 36.54 9.40 -16.59
N PRO A 81 35.90 8.66 -17.51
CA PRO A 81 36.61 7.64 -18.29
C PRO A 81 37.76 8.27 -19.08
N HIS A 82 38.94 7.67 -19.00
CA HIS A 82 40.11 8.18 -19.70
C HIS A 82 39.98 8.01 -21.22
N LYS A 83 40.57 8.93 -22.00
CA LYS A 83 40.37 9.01 -23.46
C LYS A 83 40.83 7.76 -24.20
N GLU A 84 41.86 7.08 -23.69
CA GLU A 84 42.44 5.89 -24.32
C GLU A 84 41.46 4.73 -24.45
N ASN A 85 40.48 4.60 -23.55
CA ASN A 85 39.52 3.50 -23.56
C ASN A 85 38.06 3.93 -23.75
N MET A 86 37.85 4.98 -24.56
CA MET A 86 36.54 5.59 -24.75
C MET A 86 35.58 4.73 -25.58
N GLU A 87 36.08 3.88 -26.48
CA GLU A 87 35.23 3.04 -27.33
C GLU A 87 34.57 1.90 -26.56
N GLU A 88 35.34 1.20 -25.71
CA GLU A 88 34.80 0.19 -24.80
C GLU A 88 33.76 0.79 -23.85
N TYR A 89 34.01 2.00 -23.34
CA TYR A 89 33.05 2.73 -22.51
C TYR A 89 31.74 3.04 -23.26
N ARG A 90 31.82 3.46 -24.53
CA ARG A 90 30.63 3.70 -25.36
C ARG A 90 29.80 2.45 -25.54
N GLN A 91 30.45 1.31 -25.81
CA GLN A 91 29.77 0.03 -25.94
C GLN A 91 29.10 -0.38 -24.62
N LEU A 92 29.78 -0.19 -23.48
CA LEU A 92 29.19 -0.40 -22.16
C LEU A 92 27.95 0.47 -21.92
N CYS A 93 28.02 1.77 -22.25
CA CYS A 93 26.88 2.67 -22.14
C CYS A 93 25.70 2.22 -23.00
N ARG A 94 25.94 1.82 -24.25
CA ARG A 94 24.90 1.26 -25.15
C ARG A 94 24.31 -0.03 -24.59
N ALA A 95 25.14 -0.95 -24.11
CA ALA A 95 24.70 -2.21 -23.53
C ALA A 95 23.81 -1.98 -22.29
N ARG A 96 24.18 -1.04 -21.42
CA ARG A 96 23.36 -0.62 -20.26
C ARG A 96 22.02 -0.04 -20.71
N THR A 97 22.02 0.90 -21.66
CA THR A 97 20.78 1.48 -22.19
C THR A 97 19.89 0.39 -22.78
N ASN A 98 20.41 -0.50 -23.61
CA ASN A 98 19.62 -1.59 -24.20
C ASN A 98 19.02 -2.52 -23.13
N LYS A 99 19.84 -2.90 -22.13
CA LYS A 99 19.41 -3.75 -21.02
C LYS A 99 18.24 -3.13 -20.25
N TYR A 100 18.30 -1.83 -19.95
CA TYR A 100 17.26 -1.14 -19.17
C TYR A 100 16.11 -0.58 -20.01
N MET A 101 16.30 -0.38 -21.32
CA MET A 101 15.25 0.05 -22.23
C MET A 101 14.31 -1.10 -22.64
N THR A 102 14.69 -2.34 -22.34
CA THR A 102 13.84 -3.50 -22.58
C THR A 102 12.66 -3.49 -21.60
N LYS A 103 11.48 -3.11 -22.10
CA LYS A 103 10.25 -3.11 -21.31
C LYS A 103 9.87 -4.55 -20.97
N THR A 104 9.88 -4.89 -19.67
CA THR A 104 9.45 -6.20 -19.17
C THR A 104 7.94 -6.43 -19.37
N ARG A 105 7.16 -5.36 -19.47
CA ARG A 105 5.73 -5.40 -19.77
C ARG A 105 5.49 -5.22 -21.26
N GLN A 106 5.01 -6.26 -21.92
CA GLN A 106 4.59 -6.23 -23.31
C GLN A 106 3.07 -6.37 -23.40
N ILE A 107 2.44 -5.59 -24.29
CA ILE A 107 1.04 -5.76 -24.63
C ILE A 107 0.95 -6.98 -25.53
N GLN A 108 0.25 -8.03 -25.09
CA GLN A 108 -0.04 -9.18 -25.91
C GLN A 108 -1.38 -8.94 -26.62
N VAL A 109 -1.39 -9.04 -27.94
CA VAL A 109 -2.63 -9.03 -28.73
C VAL A 109 -3.27 -10.41 -28.57
N ILE A 110 -4.53 -10.43 -28.15
CA ILE A 110 -5.30 -11.67 -28.05
C ILE A 110 -5.73 -12.04 -29.46
N ASP A 111 -5.20 -13.15 -29.99
CA ASP A 111 -5.42 -13.62 -31.38
C ASP A 111 -6.91 -13.88 -31.69
N ASN A 112 -7.71 -14.18 -30.65
CA ASN A 112 -9.13 -14.48 -30.76
C ASN A 112 -10.01 -13.26 -30.42
N ASP A 113 -9.92 -12.20 -31.23
CA ASP A 113 -10.69 -10.95 -31.09
C ASP A 113 -12.12 -11.05 -31.65
N SER A 114 -12.81 -12.17 -31.43
CA SER A 114 -14.20 -12.33 -31.90
C SER A 114 -15.22 -11.54 -31.05
N GLY A 115 -14.75 -10.76 -30.07
CA GLY A 115 -15.58 -9.99 -29.12
C GLY A 115 -16.52 -10.83 -28.25
N ALA A 116 -16.56 -12.16 -28.44
CA ALA A 116 -17.50 -13.07 -27.77
C ALA A 116 -17.24 -13.17 -26.26
N LEU A 117 -15.99 -12.98 -25.82
CA LEU A 117 -15.59 -12.93 -24.41
C LEU A 117 -15.71 -11.52 -23.78
N MET A 118 -15.79 -10.48 -24.62
CA MET A 118 -15.84 -9.07 -24.19
C MET A 118 -17.26 -8.50 -24.16
N ARG A 119 -18.22 -9.17 -24.82
CA ARG A 119 -19.64 -8.81 -24.72
C ARG A 119 -20.26 -9.48 -23.49
N PRO A 120 -20.97 -8.73 -22.63
CA PRO A 120 -21.79 -9.33 -21.60
C PRO A 120 -22.78 -10.29 -22.25
N ARG A 121 -22.83 -11.55 -21.79
CA ARG A 121 -23.85 -12.48 -22.27
C ARG A 121 -25.21 -11.94 -21.86
N PRO A 122 -26.22 -11.92 -22.75
CA PRO A 122 -27.58 -11.56 -22.37
C PRO A 122 -28.04 -12.46 -21.20
N GLY A 123 -28.23 -11.88 -20.01
CA GLY A 123 -28.64 -12.60 -18.79
C GLY A 123 -27.61 -12.66 -17.66
N ASP A 124 -26.33 -12.34 -17.91
CA ASP A 124 -25.27 -12.34 -16.88
C ASP A 124 -24.96 -10.91 -16.39
N TYR A 125 -25.86 -10.33 -15.59
CA TYR A 125 -25.63 -9.04 -14.89
C TYR A 125 -25.03 -9.22 -13.49
N THR A 126 -24.44 -10.39 -13.18
CA THR A 126 -23.96 -10.68 -11.82
C THR A 126 -22.46 -10.92 -11.79
N ILE A 127 -21.66 -9.87 -12.00
CA ILE A 127 -20.26 -9.86 -11.58
C ILE A 127 -20.26 -9.67 -10.06
N LYS A 128 -20.16 -10.78 -9.31
CA LYS A 128 -19.94 -10.71 -7.86
C LYS A 128 -18.52 -10.21 -7.59
N PRO A 129 -18.31 -9.27 -6.66
CA PRO A 129 -16.96 -8.85 -6.28
C PRO A 129 -16.17 -10.02 -5.68
N PRO A 130 -14.86 -10.14 -5.95
CA PRO A 130 -14.00 -11.22 -5.45
C PRO A 130 -13.57 -10.92 -4.01
N SER A 131 -14.53 -10.84 -3.10
CA SER A 131 -14.27 -10.89 -1.67
C SER A 131 -15.60 -11.09 -0.99
N GLN A 132 -15.94 -12.35 -0.73
CA GLN A 132 -16.51 -12.78 0.54
C GLN A 132 -16.30 -14.29 0.59
N GLU A 133 -15.43 -14.72 1.49
CA GLU A 133 -15.37 -16.09 1.99
C GLU A 133 -16.78 -16.64 2.14
N ARG A 134 -16.92 -17.91 1.76
CA ARG A 134 -18.16 -18.66 1.71
C ARG A 134 -18.88 -18.64 3.07
N LYS A 135 -19.64 -17.60 3.37
CA LYS A 135 -20.79 -17.71 4.27
C LYS A 135 -21.91 -18.28 3.43
N LYS A 136 -22.18 -19.57 3.66
CA LYS A 136 -23.35 -20.29 3.13
C LYS A 136 -24.59 -19.41 3.40
N GLY A 137 -25.07 -18.75 2.36
CA GLY A 137 -26.38 -18.09 2.40
C GLY A 137 -27.46 -19.16 2.55
N PRO A 138 -28.55 -18.88 3.29
CA PRO A 138 -29.60 -19.87 3.46
C PRO A 138 -30.18 -20.22 2.09
N VAL A 139 -30.39 -21.52 1.92
CA VAL A 139 -31.14 -22.14 0.82
C VAL A 139 -32.36 -21.27 0.53
N LYS A 140 -32.56 -20.91 -0.75
CA LYS A 140 -33.77 -20.25 -1.23
C LYS A 140 -34.99 -20.99 -0.67
N GLY A 141 -35.60 -20.40 0.36
CA GLY A 141 -36.88 -20.84 0.87
C GLY A 141 -37.97 -20.56 -0.17
N PRO A 142 -39.06 -21.33 -0.17
CA PRO A 142 -40.16 -21.13 -1.10
C PRO A 142 -40.74 -19.73 -0.92
N ASP A 143 -41.09 -19.07 -2.02
CA ASP A 143 -41.88 -17.84 -2.09
C ASP A 143 -43.17 -17.99 -1.26
N THR A 144 -43.04 -17.76 0.04
CA THR A 144 -44.16 -17.62 0.95
C THR A 144 -44.41 -16.14 1.02
N LYS A 145 -45.52 -15.73 0.39
CA LYS A 145 -46.11 -14.40 0.52
C LYS A 145 -45.95 -13.95 1.98
N ARG A 146 -45.14 -12.91 2.21
CA ARG A 146 -44.91 -12.33 3.54
C ARG A 146 -46.25 -11.85 4.07
N THR A 147 -46.90 -12.69 4.89
CA THR A 147 -48.17 -12.33 5.52
C THR A 147 -47.87 -11.28 6.58
N ARG A 148 -48.50 -10.10 6.44
CA ARG A 148 -48.48 -9.04 7.44
C ARG A 148 -48.95 -9.63 8.77
N ARG A 149 -48.10 -9.58 9.80
CA ARG A 149 -48.52 -9.98 11.15
C ARG A 149 -49.51 -8.98 11.74
N ASP A 150 -50.32 -9.45 12.68
CA ASP A 150 -51.23 -8.58 13.41
C ASP A 150 -50.47 -7.48 14.16
N ARG A 151 -51.05 -6.29 14.22
CA ARG A 151 -50.40 -5.11 14.75
C ARG A 151 -50.06 -5.26 16.24
N GLY A 152 -50.98 -5.84 17.03
CA GLY A 152 -50.77 -5.98 18.49
C GLY A 152 -49.65 -6.95 18.83
N GLU A 153 -49.53 -8.06 18.09
CA GLU A 153 -48.42 -9.01 18.27
C GLU A 153 -47.07 -8.40 17.90
N MET A 154 -47.04 -7.57 16.85
CA MET A 154 -45.81 -6.92 16.41
C MET A 154 -45.32 -5.87 17.42
N GLU A 155 -46.23 -5.15 18.09
CA GLU A 155 -45.88 -4.24 19.18
C GLU A 155 -45.16 -4.98 20.32
N HIS A 156 -45.69 -6.14 20.75
CA HIS A 156 -45.08 -6.95 21.80
C HIS A 156 -43.68 -7.47 21.41
N ILE A 157 -43.52 -7.97 20.17
CA ILE A 157 -42.23 -8.41 19.65
C ILE A 157 -41.24 -7.23 19.61
N MET A 158 -41.71 -6.05 19.21
CA MET A 158 -40.88 -4.85 19.15
C MET A 158 -40.33 -4.46 20.52
N PHE A 159 -41.17 -4.47 21.56
CA PHE A 159 -40.73 -4.19 22.93
C PHE A 159 -39.65 -5.18 23.39
N LYS A 160 -39.82 -6.47 23.13
CA LYS A 160 -38.81 -7.49 23.43
C LYS A 160 -37.50 -7.29 22.68
N LEU A 161 -37.53 -6.79 21.44
CA LEU A 161 -36.31 -6.46 20.70
C LEU A 161 -35.58 -5.28 21.33
N PHE A 162 -36.31 -4.24 21.76
CA PHE A 162 -35.73 -3.07 22.41
C PHE A 162 -35.22 -3.33 23.84
N GLU A 163 -35.70 -4.37 24.52
CA GLU A 163 -35.08 -4.86 25.76
C GLU A 163 -33.66 -5.41 25.51
N ARG A 164 -33.41 -6.03 24.35
CA ARG A 164 -32.09 -6.58 24.01
C ARG A 164 -31.06 -5.49 23.73
N GLN A 165 -31.46 -4.40 23.08
CA GLN A 165 -30.62 -3.22 22.87
C GLN A 165 -31.50 -1.96 22.69
N PRO A 166 -31.10 -0.81 23.24
CA PRO A 166 -31.92 0.40 23.25
C PRO A 166 -32.10 1.05 21.87
N ASN A 167 -31.18 0.77 20.93
CA ASN A 167 -31.12 1.37 19.61
C ASN A 167 -31.15 0.30 18.53
N TRP A 168 -32.02 0.46 17.54
CA TRP A 168 -32.12 -0.48 16.41
C TRP A 168 -32.15 0.25 15.07
N THR A 169 -31.50 -0.30 14.04
CA THR A 169 -31.63 0.23 12.67
C THR A 169 -32.84 -0.38 11.95
N LEU A 170 -33.42 0.35 10.98
CA LEU A 170 -34.55 -0.15 10.19
C LEU A 170 -34.24 -1.50 9.51
N LYS A 171 -33.02 -1.64 8.97
CA LYS A 171 -32.58 -2.88 8.30
C LYS A 171 -32.54 -4.07 9.24
N GLN A 172 -32.06 -3.88 10.48
CA GLN A 172 -32.02 -4.95 11.48
C GLN A 172 -33.43 -5.35 11.90
N LEU A 173 -34.33 -4.39 12.10
CA LEU A 173 -35.72 -4.68 12.47
C LEU A 173 -36.46 -5.45 11.37
N ILE A 174 -36.24 -5.11 10.09
CA ILE A 174 -36.79 -5.88 8.96
C ILE A 174 -36.24 -7.31 8.93
N SER A 175 -34.94 -7.47 9.16
CA SER A 175 -34.30 -8.80 9.13
C SER A 175 -34.71 -9.68 10.31
N GLU A 176 -34.96 -9.11 11.48
CA GLU A 176 -35.29 -9.89 12.68
C GLU A 176 -36.79 -10.27 12.71
N THR A 177 -37.65 -9.47 12.08
CA THR A 177 -39.11 -9.64 12.12
C THR A 177 -39.71 -10.20 10.82
N ASP A 178 -38.91 -10.27 9.75
CA ASP A 178 -39.29 -10.64 8.40
C ASP A 178 -40.51 -9.85 7.84
N GLN A 179 -40.77 -8.66 8.39
CA GLN A 179 -41.88 -7.81 7.97
C GLN A 179 -41.48 -6.86 6.82
N PRO A 180 -42.42 -6.49 5.93
CA PRO A 180 -42.15 -5.55 4.85
C PRO A 180 -41.78 -4.15 5.39
N GLU A 181 -40.86 -3.48 4.70
CA GLU A 181 -40.29 -2.18 5.11
C GLU A 181 -41.36 -1.12 5.39
N GLN A 182 -42.41 -1.06 4.57
CA GLN A 182 -43.49 -0.08 4.73
C GLN A 182 -44.24 -0.28 6.05
N PHE A 183 -44.57 -1.52 6.40
CA PHE A 183 -45.26 -1.84 7.65
C PHE A 183 -44.40 -1.52 8.88
N MET A 184 -43.09 -1.80 8.78
CA MET A 184 -42.15 -1.45 9.85
C MET A 184 -42.03 0.07 10.04
N LYS A 185 -42.04 0.85 8.95
CA LYS A 185 -42.03 2.32 9.04
C LYS A 185 -43.29 2.88 9.69
N ASP A 186 -44.45 2.32 9.36
CA ASP A 186 -45.73 2.74 9.94
C ASP A 186 -45.75 2.44 11.45
N LEU A 187 -45.30 1.24 11.86
CA LEU A 187 -45.21 0.86 13.27
C LEU A 187 -44.18 1.71 14.05
N LEU A 188 -43.00 1.95 13.45
CA LEU A 188 -41.95 2.76 14.05
C LEU A 188 -42.36 4.22 14.22
N LYS A 189 -43.20 4.76 13.33
CA LYS A 189 -43.73 6.12 13.45
C LYS A 189 -44.60 6.29 14.71
N ASP A 190 -45.33 5.24 15.07
CA ASP A 190 -46.25 5.29 16.21
C ASP A 190 -45.51 5.05 17.54
N LEU A 191 -44.56 4.10 17.57
CA LEU A 191 -43.91 3.63 18.82
C LEU A 191 -42.54 4.26 19.11
N CYS A 192 -41.81 4.69 18.09
CA CYS A 192 -40.39 5.03 18.20
C CYS A 192 -40.08 6.50 17.84
N ILE A 193 -38.90 6.94 18.24
CA ILE A 193 -38.26 8.20 17.88
C ILE A 193 -37.08 7.87 16.97
N TYR A 194 -36.96 8.58 15.85
CA TYR A 194 -35.84 8.40 14.92
C TYR A 194 -34.69 9.35 15.25
N ASN A 195 -33.51 8.79 15.48
CA ASN A 195 -32.30 9.53 15.80
C ASN A 195 -31.65 10.07 14.52
N ASN A 196 -31.81 11.37 14.29
CA ASN A 196 -31.29 12.05 13.10
C ASN A 196 -29.84 12.54 13.23
N LYS A 197 -29.25 12.56 14.43
CA LYS A 197 -27.94 13.17 14.70
C LYS A 197 -27.16 12.38 15.76
N GLY A 198 -25.83 12.53 15.74
CA GLY A 198 -24.92 11.95 16.74
C GLY A 198 -24.49 10.51 16.44
N PRO A 199 -23.83 9.82 17.39
CA PRO A 199 -23.29 8.47 17.20
C PRO A 199 -24.36 7.40 16.92
N ASN A 200 -25.62 7.67 17.28
CA ASN A 200 -26.78 6.81 17.05
C ASN A 200 -27.60 7.23 15.81
N GLN A 201 -27.03 8.04 14.90
CA GLN A 201 -27.73 8.47 13.69
C GLN A 201 -28.21 7.26 12.87
N GLY A 202 -29.47 7.30 12.44
CA GLY A 202 -30.06 6.22 11.64
C GLY A 202 -30.67 5.08 12.46
N THR A 203 -30.74 5.23 13.79
CA THR A 203 -31.38 4.28 14.70
C THR A 203 -32.74 4.77 15.18
N TYR A 204 -33.59 3.84 15.58
CA TYR A 204 -34.86 4.07 16.25
C TYR A 204 -34.69 3.73 17.73
N GLU A 205 -35.35 4.51 18.59
CA GLU A 205 -35.49 4.26 20.03
C GLU A 205 -36.96 4.29 20.40
N LEU A 206 -37.40 3.45 21.35
CA LEU A 206 -38.77 3.56 21.87
C LEU A 206 -39.01 4.92 22.50
N LYS A 207 -40.22 5.48 22.30
CA LYS A 207 -40.65 6.68 23.01
C LYS A 207 -40.52 6.47 24.53
N PRO A 208 -40.11 7.49 25.29
CA PRO A 208 -39.92 7.38 26.74
C PRO A 208 -41.20 6.99 27.49
N GLU A 209 -42.37 7.26 26.92
CA GLU A 209 -43.68 6.87 27.44
C GLU A 209 -43.85 5.34 27.54
N TYR A 210 -43.25 4.58 26.63
CA TYR A 210 -43.33 3.11 26.62
C TYR A 210 -42.18 2.41 27.36
N LYS A 211 -41.15 3.16 27.80
CA LYS A 211 -40.02 2.59 28.58
C LYS A 211 -40.42 2.24 30.03
N LYS A 212 -41.60 2.66 30.50
CA LYS A 212 -42.06 2.50 31.90
C LYS A 212 -43.17 1.46 32.11
N SER A 213 -43.70 0.87 31.05
CA SER A 213 -44.89 0.02 31.12
C SER A 213 -44.60 -1.49 31.11
N THR A 214 -43.41 -1.91 31.57
CA THR A 214 -43.06 -3.34 31.74
C THR A 214 -43.35 -3.88 33.16
N GLU A 215 -43.96 -3.09 34.05
CA GLU A 215 -44.50 -3.57 35.32
C GLU A 215 -45.98 -3.16 35.44
N GLY A 216 -46.89 -4.10 35.15
CA GLY A 216 -48.31 -3.92 35.45
C GLY A 216 -49.29 -4.41 34.38
N GLN A 217 -49.29 -5.71 34.08
CA GLN A 217 -50.49 -6.37 33.56
C GLN A 217 -50.66 -7.73 34.24
N GLU A 218 -51.13 -7.69 35.49
CA GLU A 218 -51.82 -8.82 36.13
C GLU A 218 -53.29 -8.86 35.63
N PRO A 219 -53.89 -10.05 35.47
CA PRO A 219 -55.22 -10.21 34.91
C PRO A 219 -56.30 -9.98 35.96
N SER A 220 -57.22 -9.02 35.73
CA SER A 220 -58.47 -8.96 36.51
C SER A 220 -59.60 -9.64 35.75
N SER A 221 -59.86 -10.90 36.10
CA SER A 221 -61.16 -11.53 35.90
C SER A 221 -62.21 -10.86 36.80
N LYS A 222 -63.21 -10.22 36.21
CA LYS A 222 -64.65 -10.49 36.36
C LYS A 222 -65.47 -9.48 35.57
#